data_AF-A0A1M5EEC0-F1
#
_entry.id   AF-A0A1M5EEC0-F1
#
_cell.length_a   1.000
_cell.length_b   1.000
_cell.length_c   1.000
_cell.angle_alpha   90.00
_cell.angle_beta   90.00
_cell.angle_gamma   90.00
#
_symmetry.space_group_name_H-M   'P 1'
#
loop_
_entity.id
_entity.type
_entity.pdbx_description
1 polymer ?
#
loop_
_entity_poly.entity_id
_entity_poly.type
_entity_poly.pdbx_seq_one_letter_code
_entity_poly.pdbx_strand_id
1 'polypeptide(L)'
;MPKSIKKYQTLQDDDVPHVGQRLNQHVKTLGIKKAFIQRALDVNQTTISRYFRQHSIQVAILWRFSRILKFNFFMALGEQLQIPYTTQAEKELRNTLHLKNHEIELLQAKVHYLESLLKKT
;
A
#
# COMPACT_ATOMS: atom_id res chain seq x y z
N MET A 1 34.13 12.45 -24.31
CA MET A 1 34.28 12.89 -22.90
C MET A 1 33.33 12.08 -22.03
N PRO A 2 33.76 11.53 -20.89
CA PRO A 2 32.84 10.84 -19.97
C PRO A 2 31.81 11.85 -19.45
N LYS A 3 30.52 11.48 -19.50
CA LYS A 3 29.45 12.32 -18.95
C LYS A 3 29.65 12.41 -17.43
N SER A 4 29.80 13.63 -16.91
CA SER A 4 29.76 13.90 -15.47
C SER A 4 28.42 13.43 -14.89
N ILE A 5 28.48 12.54 -13.90
CA ILE A 5 27.31 12.07 -13.16
C ILE A 5 26.85 13.22 -12.25
N LYS A 6 25.57 13.58 -12.35
CA LYS A 6 25.01 14.65 -11.54
C LYS A 6 24.73 14.16 -10.12
N LYS A 7 24.94 15.01 -9.11
CA LYS A 7 24.79 14.67 -7.67
C LYS A 7 23.44 14.05 -7.31
N TYR A 8 22.35 14.40 -7.98
CA TYR A 8 21.03 13.82 -7.71
C TYR A 8 20.80 12.43 -8.35
N GLN A 9 21.77 11.91 -9.11
CA GLN A 9 21.69 10.60 -9.76
C GLN A 9 22.45 9.53 -8.97
N THR A 10 23.22 9.92 -7.95
CA THR A 10 23.90 9.00 -7.05
C THR A 10 22.94 8.55 -5.96
N LEU A 11 22.88 7.24 -5.72
CA LEU A 11 22.07 6.67 -4.65
C LEU A 11 22.66 7.05 -3.29
N GLN A 12 21.78 7.40 -2.35
CA GLN A 12 22.09 7.65 -0.95
C GLN A 12 21.67 6.46 -0.06
N ASP A 13 22.12 6.43 1.19
CA ASP A 13 21.81 5.32 2.10
C ASP A 13 20.33 5.29 2.52
N ASP A 14 19.66 6.45 2.49
CA ASP A 14 18.25 6.66 2.79
C ASP A 14 17.35 6.74 1.53
N ASP A 15 17.89 6.42 0.36
CA ASP A 15 17.14 6.47 -0.89
C ASP A 15 16.05 5.40 -0.98
N VAL A 16 15.15 5.59 -1.94
CA VAL A 16 14.12 4.62 -2.28
C VAL A 16 14.75 3.23 -2.51
N PRO A 17 14.17 2.15 -1.97
CA PRO A 17 14.69 0.81 -2.26
C PRO A 17 14.50 0.47 -3.74
N HIS A 18 15.25 -0.53 -4.21
CA HIS A 18 15.19 -0.96 -5.61
C HIS A 18 13.78 -1.41 -6.03
N VAL A 19 13.02 -0.51 -6.66
CA VAL A 19 11.58 -0.66 -6.94
C VAL A 19 11.32 -1.81 -7.91
N GLY A 20 12.12 -1.93 -8.98
CA GLY A 20 11.98 -3.01 -9.95
C GLY A 20 12.13 -4.41 -9.35
N GLN A 21 13.07 -4.59 -8.41
CA GLN A 21 13.31 -5.85 -7.73
C GLN A 21 12.14 -6.19 -6.79
N ARG A 22 11.64 -5.22 -6.01
CA ARG A 22 10.46 -5.42 -5.16
C ARG A 22 9.24 -5.82 -5.98
N LEU A 23 9.04 -5.17 -7.11
CA LEU A 23 7.96 -5.48 -8.02
C LEU A 23 8.07 -6.91 -8.57
N ASN A 24 9.26 -7.31 -8.99
CA ASN A 24 9.52 -8.68 -9.44
C ASN A 24 9.31 -9.72 -8.33
N GLN A 25 9.75 -9.42 -7.10
CA GLN A 25 9.52 -10.27 -5.93
C GLN A 25 8.03 -10.45 -5.69
N HIS A 26 7.26 -9.36 -5.66
CA HIS A 26 5.81 -9.41 -5.44
C HIS A 26 5.09 -10.22 -6.53
N VAL A 27 5.46 -10.02 -7.80
CA VAL A 27 4.95 -10.81 -8.93
C VAL A 27 5.21 -12.31 -8.75
N LYS A 28 6.42 -12.67 -8.30
CA LYS A 28 6.79 -14.06 -8.02
C LYS A 28 5.99 -14.64 -6.85
N THR A 29 5.81 -13.88 -5.78
CA THR A 29 5.02 -14.30 -4.60
C THR A 29 3.57 -14.59 -4.98
N LEU A 30 2.98 -13.79 -5.86
CA LEU A 30 1.62 -14.02 -6.38
C LEU A 30 1.55 -15.15 -7.43
N GLY A 31 2.69 -15.73 -7.85
CA GLY A 31 2.74 -16.74 -8.90
C GLY A 31 2.31 -16.24 -10.28
N ILE A 32 2.30 -14.92 -10.50
CA ILE A 32 1.81 -14.33 -11.74
C ILE A 32 2.83 -14.52 -12.86
N LYS A 33 2.39 -15.15 -13.95
CA LYS A 33 3.23 -15.38 -15.13
C LYS A 33 3.56 -14.05 -15.82
N LYS A 34 4.81 -13.88 -16.25
CA LYS A 34 5.24 -12.69 -17.02
C LYS A 34 4.38 -12.45 -18.27
N ALA A 35 3.95 -13.52 -18.94
CA ALA A 35 3.08 -13.45 -20.12
C ALA A 35 1.71 -12.80 -19.84
N PHE A 36 1.19 -12.91 -18.62
CA PHE A 36 -0.02 -12.19 -18.22
C PHE A 36 0.24 -10.68 -18.15
N ILE A 37 1.33 -10.29 -17.50
CA ILE A 37 1.74 -8.89 -17.33
C ILE A 37 2.03 -8.24 -18.68
N GLN A 38 2.71 -8.96 -19.58
CA GLN A 38 2.98 -8.49 -20.95
C GLN A 38 1.69 -8.13 -21.69
N ARG A 39 0.68 -9.02 -21.65
CA ARG A 39 -0.62 -8.78 -22.28
C ARG A 39 -1.37 -7.63 -21.60
N ALA A 40 -1.32 -7.55 -20.27
CA ALA A 40 -2.04 -6.52 -19.52
C ALA A 40 -1.44 -5.11 -19.67
N LEU A 41 -0.13 -5.01 -19.90
CA LEU A 41 0.58 -3.74 -20.10
C LEU A 41 0.79 -3.37 -21.57
N ASP A 42 0.48 -4.28 -22.49
CA ASP A 42 0.77 -4.17 -23.92
C ASP A 42 2.25 -3.86 -24.22
N VAL A 43 3.13 -4.67 -23.64
CA VAL A 43 4.58 -4.53 -23.81
C VAL A 43 5.28 -5.88 -24.00
N ASN A 44 6.42 -5.84 -24.69
CA ASN A 44 7.23 -7.02 -24.92
C ASN A 44 7.96 -7.52 -23.66
N GLN A 45 8.48 -8.75 -23.73
CA GLN A 45 9.13 -9.42 -22.61
C GLN A 45 10.40 -8.71 -22.13
N THR A 46 11.14 -8.11 -23.08
CA THR A 46 12.38 -7.38 -22.81
C THR A 46 12.10 -6.12 -22.00
N THR A 47 10.99 -5.43 -22.28
CA THR A 47 10.53 -4.27 -21.52
C THR A 47 10.14 -4.63 -20.09
N ILE A 48 9.38 -5.71 -19.88
CA ILE A 48 9.06 -6.20 -18.52
C ILE A 48 10.34 -6.55 -17.75
N SER A 49 11.26 -7.29 -18.39
CA SER A 49 12.52 -7.69 -17.77
C SER A 49 13.43 -6.50 -17.48
N ARG A 50 13.32 -5.42 -18.27
CA ARG A 50 13.99 -4.14 -17.98
C ARG A 50 13.39 -3.50 -16.74
N TYR A 51 12.06 -3.39 -16.64
CA TYR A 51 11.40 -2.83 -15.45
C TYR A 51 11.83 -3.57 -14.18
N PHE A 52 11.88 -4.90 -14.19
CA PHE A 52 12.27 -5.67 -13.01
C PHE A 52 13.74 -5.46 -12.56
N ARG A 53 14.59 -4.89 -13.40
CA ARG A 53 16.00 -4.60 -13.12
C ARG A 53 16.29 -3.11 -12.88
N GLN A 54 15.30 -2.24 -13.04
CA GLN A 54 15.49 -0.81 -12.82
C GLN A 54 15.33 -0.46 -11.35
N HIS A 55 16.27 0.33 -10.83
CA HIS A 55 16.23 0.80 -9.45
C HIS A 55 15.01 1.70 -9.22
N SER A 56 14.76 2.65 -10.14
CA SER A 56 13.57 3.48 -10.17
C SER A 56 12.62 3.08 -11.31
N ILE A 57 11.33 3.25 -11.08
CA ILE A 57 10.29 2.98 -12.09
C ILE A 57 9.49 4.25 -12.32
N GLN A 58 9.13 4.50 -13.58
CA GLN A 58 8.24 5.62 -13.92
C GLN A 58 6.89 5.43 -13.21
N VAL A 59 6.37 6.51 -12.62
CA VAL A 59 5.11 6.51 -11.84
C VAL A 59 3.95 5.88 -12.63
N ALA A 60 3.81 6.22 -13.91
CA ALA A 60 2.77 5.64 -14.77
C ALA A 60 2.87 4.12 -14.89
N ILE A 61 4.09 3.57 -14.96
CA ILE A 61 4.32 2.12 -15.03
C ILE A 61 4.00 1.48 -13.68
N LEU A 62 4.49 2.06 -12.58
CA LEU A 62 4.20 1.57 -11.22
C LEU A 62 2.70 1.58 -10.92
N TRP A 63 1.99 2.61 -11.38
CA TRP A 63 0.53 2.73 -11.29
C TRP A 63 -0.19 1.60 -12.03
N ARG A 64 0.21 1.32 -13.28
CA ARG A 64 -0.38 0.23 -14.06
C ARG A 64 -0.12 -1.13 -13.41
N PHE A 65 1.09 -1.37 -12.90
CA PHE A 65 1.39 -2.57 -12.13
C PHE A 65 0.51 -2.68 -10.89
N SER A 66 0.33 -1.58 -10.14
CA SER A 66 -0.53 -1.57 -8.95
C SER A 66 -1.96 -1.97 -9.29
N ARG A 67 -2.49 -1.47 -10.42
CA ARG A 67 -3.83 -1.77 -10.92
C ARG A 67 -3.99 -3.22 -11.39
N ILE A 68 -3.00 -3.76 -12.10
CA ILE A 68 -3.03 -5.13 -12.66
C ILE A 68 -2.87 -6.17 -11.54
N LEU A 69 -1.94 -5.92 -10.62
CA LEU A 69 -1.62 -6.85 -9.52
C LEU A 69 -2.53 -6.66 -8.32
N LYS A 70 -3.44 -5.67 -8.34
CA LYS A 70 -4.34 -5.32 -7.23
C LYS A 70 -3.59 -5.09 -5.91
N PHE A 71 -2.40 -4.50 -6.02
CA PHE A 71 -1.51 -4.23 -4.90
C PHE A 71 -1.05 -2.77 -4.96
N ASN A 72 -1.18 -2.02 -3.87
CA ASN A 72 -0.82 -0.61 -3.84
C ASN A 72 0.68 -0.43 -3.60
N PHE A 73 1.49 -0.44 -4.66
CA PHE A 73 2.93 -0.27 -4.54
C PHE A 73 3.34 1.11 -3.99
N PHE A 74 2.50 2.15 -4.15
CA PHE A 74 2.80 3.46 -3.58
C PHE A 74 2.71 3.43 -2.06
N MET A 75 1.67 2.79 -1.52
CA MET A 75 1.54 2.62 -0.07
C MET A 75 2.66 1.75 0.48
N ALA A 76 2.98 0.64 -0.18
CA ALA A 76 4.06 -0.26 0.25
C ALA A 76 5.44 0.42 0.27
N LEU A 77 5.70 1.36 -0.65
CA LEU A 77 6.91 2.19 -0.59
C LEU A 77 6.79 3.28 0.49
N GLY A 78 5.60 3.88 0.63
CA GLY A 78 5.33 4.92 1.63
C GLY A 78 5.49 4.44 3.08
N GLU A 79 5.11 3.19 3.38
CA GLU A 79 5.32 2.57 4.69
C GLU A 79 6.81 2.56 5.09
N GLN A 80 7.72 2.46 4.12
CA GLN A 80 9.16 2.44 4.38
C GLN A 80 9.74 3.82 4.67
N LEU A 81 9.03 4.89 4.28
CA LEU A 81 9.43 6.26 4.62
C LEU A 81 9.29 6.51 6.13
N GLN A 82 8.53 5.68 6.85
CA GLN A 82 8.23 5.87 8.28
C GLN A 82 7.58 7.23 8.57
N ILE A 83 6.95 7.84 7.57
CA ILE A 83 6.18 9.08 7.71
C ILE A 83 4.71 8.68 7.88
N PRO A 84 4.07 9.05 9.00
CA PRO A 84 2.68 8.69 9.22
C PRO A 84 1.78 9.38 8.19
N TYR A 85 0.95 8.58 7.53
CA TYR A 85 -0.12 9.05 6.67
C TYR A 85 -1.40 8.30 7.04
N THR A 86 -2.52 9.02 7.08
CA THR A 86 -3.84 8.42 7.34
C THR A 86 -4.71 8.69 6.13
N THR A 87 -5.26 7.63 5.55
CA THR A 87 -6.17 7.77 4.41
C THR A 87 -7.50 8.36 4.87
N GLN A 88 -8.21 9.03 3.96
CA GLN A 88 -9.55 9.56 4.27
C GLN A 88 -10.50 8.43 4.71
N ALA A 89 -10.41 7.26 4.07
CA ALA A 89 -11.18 6.07 4.44
C ALA A 89 -10.85 5.58 5.86
N GLU A 90 -9.57 5.55 6.27
CA GLU A 90 -9.19 5.23 7.65
C GLU A 90 -9.75 6.24 8.65
N LYS A 91 -9.75 7.54 8.31
CA LYS A 91 -10.31 8.58 9.16
C LYS A 91 -11.81 8.38 9.37
N GLU A 92 -12.55 8.08 8.30
CA GLU A 92 -13.98 7.76 8.35
C GLU A 92 -14.25 6.48 9.14
N LEU A 93 -13.41 5.46 8.97
CA LEU A 93 -13.51 4.21 9.72
C LEU A 93 -13.28 4.45 11.22
N ARG A 94 -12.26 5.23 11.60
CA ARG A 94 -12.00 5.61 12.99
C ARG A 94 -13.17 6.37 13.61
N ASN A 95 -13.76 7.31 12.87
CA ASN A 95 -14.94 8.03 13.34
C ASN A 95 -16.13 7.08 13.53
N THR A 96 -16.36 6.17 12.59
CA THR A 96 -17.43 5.18 12.68
C THR A 96 -17.25 4.27 13.88
N LEU A 97 -16.02 3.77 14.11
CA LEU A 97 -15.68 2.97 15.28
C LEU A 97 -15.89 3.74 16.58
N HIS A 98 -15.47 5.00 16.63
CA HIS A 98 -15.68 5.85 17.81
C HIS A 98 -17.19 6.01 18.13
N LEU A 99 -18.00 6.32 17.11
CA LEU A 99 -19.46 6.44 17.28
C LEU A 99 -20.10 5.12 17.72
N LYS A 100 -19.70 4.01 17.12
CA LYS A 100 -20.22 2.68 17.46
C LYS A 100 -19.82 2.24 18.87
N ASN A 101 -18.60 2.51 19.29
CA ASN A 101 -18.14 2.21 20.65
C ASN A 101 -18.92 3.04 21.68
N HIS A 102 -19.15 4.32 21.40
CA HIS A 102 -19.98 5.16 22.27
C HIS A 102 -21.44 4.66 22.37
N GLU A 103 -22.01 4.22 21.25
CA GLU A 103 -23.35 3.62 21.23
C GLU A 103 -23.40 2.34 22.10
N ILE A 104 -22.37 1.48 22.00
CA ILE A 104 -22.24 0.27 22.82
C ILE A 104 -22.17 0.61 24.32
N GLU A 105 -21.35 1.59 24.71
CA GLU A 105 -21.22 2.04 26.11
C GLU A 105 -22.58 2.50 26.68
N LEU A 106 -23.33 3.28 25.91
CA LEU A 106 -24.66 3.75 26.32
C LEU A 106 -25.66 2.59 26.47
N LEU A 107 -25.63 1.63 25.55
CA LEU A 107 -26.49 0.46 25.62
C LEU A 107 -26.15 -0.44 26.81
N GLN A 108 -24.86 -0.65 27.08
CA GLN A 108 -24.40 -1.38 28.26
C GLN A 108 -24.84 -0.71 29.56
N ALA A 109 -24.72 0.62 29.65
CA ALA A 109 -25.20 1.38 30.80
C ALA A 109 -26.73 1.23 31.00
N LYS A 110 -27.51 1.27 29.92
CA LYS A 110 -28.97 1.04 29.97
C LYS A 110 -29.31 -0.38 30.43
N VAL A 111 -28.64 -1.40 29.89
CA VAL A 111 -28.84 -2.79 30.29
C VAL A 111 -28.53 -2.96 31.77
N HIS A 112 -27.37 -2.48 32.22
CA HIS A 112 -26.99 -2.56 33.63
C HIS A 112 -28.00 -1.86 34.56
N TYR A 113 -28.50 -0.69 34.14
CA TYR A 113 -29.55 0.01 34.87
C TYR A 113 -30.84 -0.82 34.97
N LEU A 114 -31.32 -1.39 33.86
CA LEU A 114 -32.52 -2.23 33.86
C LEU A 114 -32.36 -3.50 34.71
N GLU A 115 -31.22 -4.16 34.63
CA GLU A 115 -30.89 -5.32 35.49
C GLU A 115 -30.93 -4.94 36.98
N SER A 116 -30.45 -3.74 37.33
CA SER A 116 -30.48 -3.25 38.71
C SER A 116 -31.91 -3.01 39.22
N LEU A 117 -32.85 -2.65 38.35
CA LEU A 117 -34.25 -2.47 38.70
C LEU A 117 -34.93 -3.83 38.92
N LEU A 118 -34.69 -4.80 38.05
CA LEU A 118 -35.27 -6.14 38.16
C LEU A 118 -34.82 -6.89 39.42
N LYS A 119 -33.58 -6.67 39.90
CA LYS A 119 -33.08 -7.26 41.15
C LYS A 119 -33.68 -6.65 42.43
N LYS A 120 -34.37 -5.51 42.34
CA LYS A 120 -34.98 -4.81 43.48
C LYS A 120 -36.46 -5.16 43.69
N THR A 121 -37.10 -5.81 42.72
CA THR A 121 -38.42 -6.45 42.80
C THR A 121 -38.31 -7.91 43.19
#